data_AF-A0A661JMF5-F1
#
_entry.id   AF-A0A661JMF5-F1
#
_cell.length_a   1.000
_cell.length_b   1.000
_cell.length_c   1.000
_cell.angle_alpha   90.00
_cell.angle_beta   90.00
_cell.angle_gamma   90.00
#
_symmetry.space_group_name_H-M   'P 1'
#
loop_
_entity.id
_entity.type
_entity.pdbx_description
1 polymer ?
#
loop_
_entity_poly.entity_id
_entity_poly.type
_entity_poly.pdbx_seq_one_letter_code
_entity_poly.pdbx_strand_id
1 'polypeptide(L)'
;MMLREEGYMATKVGLALGGGGARGFAHIGVLKGLEALGVQIHSIAGTSMGAVIGAMYAMNPRADEVEGRMRAFLEGERFAKTKLR
;
A
#
# COMPACT_ATOMS: atom_id res chain seq x y z
N MET A 1 28.25 -19.53 21.92
CA MET A 1 27.64 -20.38 20.87
C MET A 1 26.16 -20.48 21.16
N MET A 2 25.35 -19.58 20.59
CA MET A 2 23.88 -19.68 20.64
C MET A 2 23.45 -20.41 19.37
N LEU A 3 22.87 -21.60 19.55
CA LEU A 3 22.30 -22.39 18.47
C LEU A 3 21.05 -21.65 17.97
N ARG A 4 21.11 -21.11 16.75
CA ARG A 4 19.91 -20.77 15.99
C ARG A 4 19.31 -22.10 15.53
N GLU A 5 18.22 -22.51 16.17
CA GLU A 5 17.40 -23.61 15.67
C GLU A 5 16.96 -23.35 14.24
N GLU A 6 16.88 -24.42 13.48
CA GLU A 6 16.56 -24.47 12.05
C GLU A 6 15.37 -23.55 11.72
N GLY A 7 15.64 -22.62 10.80
CA GLY A 7 14.80 -21.46 10.57
C GLY A 7 13.38 -21.82 10.14
N TYR A 8 12.41 -21.46 10.98
CA TYR A 8 11.11 -21.05 10.47
C TYR A 8 11.39 -19.98 9.41
N MET A 9 11.22 -20.31 8.13
CA MET A 9 11.22 -19.33 7.06
C MET A 9 10.27 -18.22 7.49
N ALA A 10 10.79 -17.01 7.71
CA ALA A 10 10.01 -15.86 8.14
C ALA A 10 8.71 -15.82 7.31
N THR A 11 7.56 -15.85 7.99
CA THR A 11 6.26 -16.00 7.33
C THR A 11 6.12 -14.94 6.25
N LYS A 12 6.03 -15.37 4.99
CA LYS A 12 5.85 -14.46 3.87
C LYS A 12 4.40 -13.96 3.87
N VAL A 13 4.24 -12.65 3.91
CA VAL A 13 2.93 -11.98 3.91
C VAL A 13 2.63 -11.46 2.52
N GLY A 14 1.51 -11.91 1.93
CA GLY A 14 0.92 -11.32 0.74
C GLY A 14 -0.27 -10.44 1.10
N LEU A 15 -0.37 -9.26 0.50
CA LEU A 15 -1.45 -8.29 0.74
C LEU A 15 -2.33 -8.14 -0.52
N ALA A 16 -3.63 -8.36 -0.36
CA ALA A 16 -4.62 -8.17 -1.44
C ALA A 16 -5.46 -6.91 -1.19
N LEU A 17 -5.39 -5.94 -2.10
CA LEU A 17 -6.10 -4.66 -2.02
C LEU A 17 -7.27 -4.61 -3.00
N GLY A 18 -8.49 -4.62 -2.47
CA GLY A 18 -9.71 -4.52 -3.28
C GLY A 18 -9.88 -3.18 -4.01
N GLY A 19 -10.78 -3.13 -4.98
CA GLY A 19 -11.23 -1.88 -5.60
C GLY A 19 -12.15 -1.06 -4.66
N GLY A 20 -12.52 0.15 -5.08
CA GLY A 20 -13.43 0.99 -4.28
C GLY A 20 -13.56 2.45 -4.70
N GLY A 21 -13.02 2.84 -5.86
CA GLY A 21 -12.99 4.25 -6.30
C GLY A 21 -12.34 5.14 -5.23
N ALA A 22 -12.97 6.27 -4.93
CA ALA A 22 -12.50 7.18 -3.89
C ALA A 22 -12.40 6.53 -2.50
N ARG A 23 -13.27 5.58 -2.14
CA ARG A 23 -13.15 4.88 -0.84
C ARG A 23 -11.90 4.01 -0.74
N GLY A 24 -11.28 3.68 -1.88
CA GLY A 24 -10.02 2.94 -1.93
C GLY A 24 -8.85 3.64 -1.22
N PHE A 25 -8.93 4.95 -0.97
CA PHE A 25 -7.94 5.67 -0.16
C PHE A 25 -7.78 5.11 1.26
N ALA A 26 -8.79 4.40 1.79
CA ALA A 26 -8.69 3.71 3.07
C ALA A 26 -7.54 2.69 3.12
N HIS A 27 -7.11 2.13 1.98
CA HIS A 27 -5.96 1.23 1.92
C HIS A 27 -4.66 1.86 2.43
N ILE A 28 -4.51 3.19 2.31
CA ILE A 28 -3.35 3.91 2.85
C ILE A 28 -3.31 3.79 4.38
N GLY A 29 -4.46 3.90 5.04
CA GLY A 29 -4.57 3.72 6.49
C GLY A 29 -4.22 2.29 6.93
N VAL A 30 -4.63 1.29 6.14
CA VAL A 30 -4.24 -0.11 6.37
C VAL A 30 -2.73 -0.28 6.28
N LEU A 31 -2.10 0.29 5.24
CA LEU A 31 -0.65 0.24 5.06
C LEU A 31 0.09 0.88 6.24
N LYS A 32 -0.35 2.06 6.71
CA LYS A 32 0.23 2.69 7.92
C LYS A 32 0.11 1.81 9.16
N GLY A 33 -1.04 1.15 9.35
CA GLY A 33 -1.23 0.22 10.46
C GLY A 33 -0.29 -0.99 10.39
N LEU A 34 -0.10 -1.56 9.19
CA LEU A 34 0.82 -2.66 8.97
C LEU A 34 2.29 -2.25 9.18
N GLU A 35 2.68 -1.05 8.71
CA GLU A 35 4.01 -0.48 8.98
C GLU A 35 4.25 -0.29 10.48
N ALA A 36 3.29 0.28 11.20
CA ALA A 36 3.39 0.51 12.65
C ALA A 36 3.53 -0.80 13.44
N LEU A 37 2.95 -1.89 12.95
CA LEU A 37 3.07 -3.23 13.52
C LEU A 37 4.33 -3.99 13.08
N GLY A 38 5.16 -3.40 12.20
CA GLY A 38 6.35 -4.05 11.66
C GLY A 38 6.06 -5.21 10.71
N VAL A 39 4.87 -5.25 10.10
CA VAL A 39 4.51 -6.31 9.16
C VAL A 39 5.24 -6.12 7.83
N GLN A 40 6.15 -7.04 7.50
CA GLN A 40 6.85 -7.03 6.22
C GLN A 40 5.97 -7.64 5.12
N ILE A 41 5.49 -6.81 4.21
CA ILE A 41 4.72 -7.24 3.03
C ILE A 41 5.69 -7.69 1.93
N HIS A 42 5.51 -8.91 1.43
CA HIS A 42 6.40 -9.54 0.44
C HIS A 42 5.82 -9.53 -0.97
N SER A 43 4.50 -9.48 -1.10
CA SER A 43 3.81 -9.37 -2.37
C SER A 43 2.52 -8.56 -2.21
N ILE A 44 2.15 -7.83 -3.26
CA ILE A 44 0.92 -7.04 -3.29
C ILE A 44 0.16 -7.37 -4.56
N ALA A 45 -1.12 -7.68 -4.43
CA ALA A 45 -2.07 -7.73 -5.52
C ALA A 45 -3.12 -6.64 -5.30
N GLY A 46 -3.56 -5.97 -6.36
CA GLY A 46 -4.53 -4.89 -6.25
C GLY A 46 -5.47 -4.79 -7.44
N THR A 47 -6.68 -4.28 -7.20
CA THR A 47 -7.68 -3.99 -8.25
C THR A 47 -8.07 -2.52 -8.23
N SER A 48 -8.12 -1.86 -9.40
CA SER A 48 -8.54 -0.44 -9.53
C SER A 48 -7.74 0.46 -8.58
N MET A 49 -8.38 1.22 -7.69
CA MET A 49 -7.70 2.07 -6.71
C MET A 49 -6.73 1.29 -5.80
N GLY A 50 -7.08 0.05 -5.44
CA GLY A 50 -6.16 -0.84 -4.70
C GLY A 50 -4.91 -1.20 -5.50
N ALA A 51 -5.01 -1.31 -6.83
CA ALA A 51 -3.84 -1.51 -7.70
C ALA A 51 -2.94 -0.27 -7.72
N VAL A 52 -3.53 0.91 -7.83
CA VAL A 52 -2.79 2.19 -7.84
C VAL A 52 -2.02 2.37 -6.51
N ILE A 53 -2.72 2.26 -5.38
CA ILE A 53 -2.13 2.40 -4.05
C ILE A 53 -1.09 1.30 -3.80
N GLY A 54 -1.43 0.05 -4.10
CA GLY A 54 -0.54 -1.09 -3.91
C GLY A 54 0.74 -1.00 -4.75
N ALA A 55 0.65 -0.56 -6.00
CA ALA A 55 1.81 -0.36 -6.86
C ALA A 55 2.71 0.77 -6.35
N MET A 56 2.14 1.91 -5.93
CA MET A 56 2.91 3.00 -5.35
C MET A 56 3.67 2.56 -4.10
N TYR A 57 3.01 1.83 -3.20
CA TYR A 57 3.62 1.29 -1.99
C TYR A 57 4.70 0.25 -2.28
N ALA A 58 4.48 -0.65 -3.25
CA ALA A 58 5.45 -1.68 -3.61
C ALA A 58 6.77 -1.11 -4.15
N MET A 59 6.73 0.06 -4.81
CA MET A 59 7.93 0.74 -5.32
C MET A 59 8.78 1.35 -4.21
N ASN A 60 8.13 1.92 -3.19
CA ASN A 60 8.79 2.45 -2.00
C ASN A 60 7.83 2.27 -0.80
N PRO A 61 8.07 1.28 0.09
CA PRO A 61 7.16 0.92 1.17
C PRO A 61 7.21 1.96 2.30
N ARG A 62 6.56 3.09 2.02
CA ARG A 62 6.35 4.26 2.88
C ARG A 62 4.92 4.75 2.69
N ALA A 63 4.01 4.34 3.56
CA ALA A 63 2.59 4.67 3.43
C ALA A 63 2.33 6.19 3.43
N ASP A 64 3.13 6.97 4.18
CA ASP A 64 3.07 8.44 4.18
C ASP A 64 3.44 9.06 2.82
N GLU A 65 4.42 8.49 2.11
CA GLU A 65 4.75 8.95 0.76
C GLU A 65 3.63 8.63 -0.23
N VAL A 66 3.00 7.47 -0.11
CA VAL A 66 1.84 7.11 -0.92
C VAL A 66 0.69 8.08 -0.67
N GLU A 67 0.45 8.46 0.59
CA GLU A 67 -0.53 9.49 0.92
C GLU A 67 -0.20 10.82 0.26
N GLY A 68 1.04 11.29 0.40
CA GLY A 68 1.48 12.55 -0.19
C GLY A 68 1.30 12.58 -1.72
N ARG A 69 1.71 11.50 -2.40
CA ARG A 69 1.55 11.38 -3.86
C ARG A 69 0.08 11.36 -4.29
N MET A 70 -0.78 10.67 -3.55
CA MET A 70 -2.20 10.64 -3.86
C MET A 70 -2.89 11.98 -3.62
N ARG A 71 -2.55 12.70 -2.54
CA ARG A 71 -3.05 14.06 -2.31
C ARG A 71 -2.63 15.01 -3.43
N ALA A 72 -1.35 15.01 -3.78
CA ALA A 72 -0.84 15.83 -4.89
C ALA A 72 -1.53 15.50 -6.22
N PHE A 73 -1.83 14.22 -6.48
CA PHE A 73 -2.58 13.83 -7.67
C PHE A 73 -4.01 14.37 -7.67
N LEU A 74 -4.74 14.23 -6.56
CA LEU A 74 -6.13 14.70 -6.42
C LEU A 74 -6.26 16.22 -6.54
N GLU A 75 -5.27 16.95 -6.02
CA GLU A 75 -5.21 18.41 -6.06
C GLU A 75 -4.71 18.94 -7.42
N GLY A 76 -4.10 18.07 -8.23
CA GLY A 76 -3.53 18.44 -9.53
C GLY A 76 -4.57 18.71 -10.61
N GLU A 77 -4.22 19.60 -11.55
CA GLU A 77 -5.06 19.92 -12.70
C GLU A 77 -5.48 18.70 -13.53
N ARG A 78 -4.61 17.69 -13.59
CA ARG A 78 -4.86 16.47 -14.38
C ARG A 78 -6.06 15.71 -13.83
N PHE A 79 -6.21 15.63 -12.50
CA PHE A 79 -7.37 15.02 -11.88
C PHE A 79 -8.60 15.91 -12.00
N ALA A 80 -8.45 17.23 -11.85
CA ALA A 80 -9.55 18.18 -12.00
C ALA A 80 -10.22 18.15 -13.38
N LYS A 81 -9.47 17.78 -14.44
CA LYS A 81 -9.98 17.61 -15.81
C LYS A 81 -10.68 16.26 -16.06
N THR A 82 -10.72 15.37 -15.07
CA THR A 82 -11.43 14.09 -15.17
C THR A 82 -12.92 14.22 -14.87
N LYS A 83 -13.74 13.30 -15.37
CA LYS A 83 -15.16 13.17 -15.00
C LYS A 83 -15.37 12.35 -13.71
N LEU A 84 -14.33 12.20 -12.87
CA LEU A 84 -14.31 11.34 -11.68
C LEU A 84 -14.58 12.10 -10.37
N ARG A 85 -15.05 13.34 -10.45
CA ARG A 85 -15.52 14.13 -9.31
C ARG A 85 -16.95 13.80 -8.96
#